data_AF-A0A957PND8-F1
#
_entry.id   AF-A0A957PND8-F1
#
_cell.length_a   1.000
_cell.length_b   1.000
_cell.length_c   1.000
_cell.angle_alpha   90.00
_cell.angle_beta   90.00
_cell.angle_gamma   90.00
#
_symmetry.space_group_name_H-M   'P 1'
#
loop_
_entity.id
_entity.type
_entity.pdbx_description
1 polymer ?
#
loop_
_entity_poly.entity_id
_entity_poly.type
_entity_poly.pdbx_seq_one_letter_code
_entity_poly.pdbx_strand_id
1 'polypeptide(L)'
;MDEQTKKQINERYERELDKGERFWPDSIFKDVVMAVGIFILLILLASFVGIPFEPKADPSDTSYIPRPEWYFLFLFKFLALYGQLPLIGKIEWLATVLIPTVALGALTLLPFIEKSPNRHYSKRVLPITIMSVMVVGIILLTMMSEVPTIAEDGSKLLGTLQTVVGIFIPVAAYVLLYVFKNNNRLMIWTASLSSVAMILISGVVLSLAPAKEIEETLVAATLPDQIVAGQDLYSLHCTECHGDDGSVAIIEGVEGLEGEKITPINSRDVLYTITDSAMGEVIAYGRPNAGMPPFGKTYGGELTRSEMDYIIIFMRYMWDDRFEAPEIKPLFPPLADGEVPSYDVHIQPIAKRYCISCHREGKDNNNYLMTSYDEILTTGDNADHNVIAGDENSYLLQVVKHQAIMNPDNPNEEMIGVMPPNKTLSADILDALTRWILNGMPQTAEDAAALSTPAP
;
A
#
# COMPACT_ATOMS: atom_id res chain seq x y z
N MET A 1 -58.17 27.11 -27.63
CA MET A 1 -56.97 27.94 -27.87
C MET A 1 -57.28 28.82 -29.05
N ASP A 2 -57.19 30.15 -28.87
CA ASP A 2 -57.58 31.14 -29.87
C ASP A 2 -56.60 31.15 -31.07
N GLU A 3 -57.08 31.58 -32.24
CA GLU A 3 -56.33 31.51 -33.51
C GLU A 3 -55.13 32.47 -33.53
N GLN A 4 -55.25 33.63 -32.85
CA GLN A 4 -54.10 34.53 -32.65
C GLN A 4 -53.02 33.91 -31.77
N THR A 5 -53.39 33.10 -30.78
CA THR A 5 -52.43 32.42 -29.90
C THR A 5 -51.60 31.39 -30.67
N LYS A 6 -52.22 30.65 -31.60
CA LYS A 6 -51.50 29.73 -32.50
C LYS A 6 -50.46 30.45 -33.35
N LYS A 7 -50.84 31.58 -33.93
CA LYS A 7 -49.95 32.35 -34.82
C LYS A 7 -48.75 32.92 -34.05
N GLN A 8 -48.97 33.48 -32.87
CA GLN A 8 -47.88 33.98 -32.01
C GLN A 8 -46.92 32.86 -31.56
N ILE A 9 -47.42 31.66 -31.28
CA ILE A 9 -46.58 30.51 -30.92
C ILE A 9 -45.71 30.08 -32.11
N ASN A 10 -46.28 30.01 -33.33
CA ASN A 10 -45.51 29.66 -34.53
C ASN A 10 -44.44 30.72 -34.85
N GLU A 11 -44.77 32.00 -34.80
CA GLU A 11 -43.79 33.08 -35.03
C GLU A 11 -42.68 33.12 -33.96
N ARG A 12 -42.96 32.64 -32.75
CA ARG A 12 -41.95 32.45 -31.72
C ARG A 12 -41.09 31.21 -32.01
N TYR A 13 -41.72 30.10 -32.42
CA TYR A 13 -41.03 28.87 -32.78
C TYR A 13 -40.06 29.07 -33.94
N GLU A 14 -40.48 29.75 -35.01
CA GLU A 14 -39.60 30.06 -36.15
C GLU A 14 -38.44 30.97 -35.75
N ARG A 15 -38.68 31.97 -34.90
CA ARG A 15 -37.60 32.81 -34.36
C ARG A 15 -36.57 32.05 -33.52
N GLU A 16 -37.00 31.03 -32.78
CA GLU A 16 -36.08 30.19 -32.00
C GLU A 16 -35.36 29.16 -32.88
N LEU A 17 -36.01 28.65 -33.94
CA LEU A 17 -35.37 27.82 -34.97
C LEU A 17 -34.27 28.58 -35.71
N ASP A 18 -34.53 29.84 -36.10
CA ASP A 18 -33.55 30.70 -36.78
C ASP A 18 -32.35 31.05 -35.89
N LYS A 19 -32.53 31.01 -34.56
CA LYS A 19 -31.44 31.19 -33.58
C LYS A 19 -30.74 29.89 -33.20
N GLY A 20 -31.35 28.74 -33.47
CA GLY A 20 -30.84 27.44 -33.06
C GLY A 20 -29.62 27.02 -33.88
N GLU A 21 -28.63 26.40 -33.22
CA GLU A 21 -27.54 25.76 -33.94
C GLU A 21 -28.01 24.47 -34.62
N ARG A 22 -27.40 24.12 -35.75
CA ARG A 22 -27.73 22.86 -36.42
C ARG A 22 -27.08 21.71 -35.66
N PHE A 23 -27.86 20.68 -35.37
CA PHE A 23 -27.36 19.45 -34.74
C PHE A 23 -26.18 18.85 -35.53
N TRP A 24 -26.32 18.81 -36.85
CA TRP A 24 -25.23 18.46 -37.77
C TRP A 24 -24.99 19.64 -38.74
N PRO A 25 -23.74 20.10 -38.89
CA PRO A 25 -22.50 19.55 -38.30
C PRO A 25 -22.09 20.20 -36.97
N ASP A 26 -22.72 21.30 -36.55
CA ASP A 26 -22.16 22.22 -35.56
C ASP A 26 -22.11 21.63 -34.15
N SER A 27 -23.22 21.05 -33.65
CA SER A 27 -23.26 20.46 -32.31
C SER A 27 -22.38 19.20 -32.23
N ILE A 28 -22.48 18.30 -33.22
CA ILE A 28 -21.67 17.08 -33.24
C ILE A 28 -20.17 17.40 -33.28
N PHE A 29 -19.75 18.42 -34.04
CA PHE A 29 -18.33 18.80 -34.06
C PHE A 29 -17.84 19.23 -32.67
N LYS A 30 -18.63 20.02 -31.93
CA LYS A 30 -18.31 20.41 -30.55
C LYS A 30 -18.24 19.19 -29.62
N ASP A 31 -19.17 18.26 -29.75
CA ASP A 31 -19.20 17.03 -28.95
C ASP A 31 -17.98 16.16 -29.24
N VAL A 32 -17.59 16.01 -30.51
CA VAL A 32 -16.38 15.26 -30.90
C VAL A 32 -15.12 15.92 -30.36
N VAL A 33 -15.00 17.24 -30.46
CA VAL A 33 -13.85 17.98 -29.91
C VAL A 33 -13.75 17.78 -28.39
N MET A 34 -14.87 17.86 -27.66
CA MET A 34 -14.89 17.59 -26.22
C MET A 34 -14.58 16.12 -25.89
N ALA A 35 -15.13 15.16 -26.62
CA ALA A 35 -14.88 13.74 -26.41
C ALA A 35 -13.41 13.39 -26.64
N VAL A 36 -12.80 13.91 -27.72
CA VAL A 36 -11.36 13.74 -27.99
C VAL A 36 -10.53 14.42 -26.91
N GLY A 37 -10.91 15.61 -26.45
CA GLY A 37 -10.25 16.31 -25.35
C GLY A 37 -10.25 15.50 -24.05
N ILE A 38 -11.39 14.96 -23.65
CA ILE A 38 -11.52 14.08 -22.47
C ILE A 38 -10.72 12.80 -22.66
N PHE A 39 -10.75 12.19 -23.84
CA PHE A 39 -9.98 10.98 -24.13
C PHE A 39 -8.47 11.20 -24.02
N ILE A 40 -7.96 12.30 -24.58
CA ILE A 40 -6.55 12.70 -24.43
C ILE A 40 -6.22 12.94 -22.96
N LEU A 41 -7.07 13.66 -22.22
CA LEU A 41 -6.88 13.88 -20.78
C LEU A 41 -6.75 12.56 -20.02
N LEU A 42 -7.61 11.57 -20.30
CA LEU A 42 -7.56 10.25 -19.67
C LEU A 42 -6.26 9.51 -20.02
N ILE A 43 -5.79 9.57 -21.27
CA ILE A 43 -4.51 8.98 -21.67
C ILE A 43 -3.35 9.63 -20.91
N LEU A 44 -3.33 10.95 -20.81
CA LEU A 44 -2.29 11.68 -20.08
C LEU A 44 -2.32 11.30 -18.59
N LEU A 45 -3.49 11.25 -17.97
CA LEU A 45 -3.62 10.89 -16.57
C LEU A 45 -3.18 9.43 -16.33
N ALA A 46 -3.57 8.50 -17.19
CA ALA A 46 -3.13 7.11 -17.13
C ALA A 46 -1.61 6.95 -17.34
N SER A 47 -1.00 7.76 -18.22
CA SER A 47 0.42 7.65 -18.55
C SER A 47 1.34 8.33 -17.53
N PHE A 48 0.89 9.42 -16.89
CA PHE A 48 1.73 10.24 -16.01
C PHE A 48 1.38 10.14 -14.52
N VAL A 49 0.13 9.86 -14.16
CA VAL A 49 -0.30 9.70 -12.75
C VAL A 49 -0.34 8.23 -12.36
N GLY A 50 -0.71 7.35 -13.29
CA GLY A 50 -0.85 5.93 -13.03
C GLY A 50 -2.02 5.59 -12.08
N ILE A 51 -2.15 4.32 -11.73
CA ILE A 51 -3.12 3.81 -10.76
C ILE A 51 -2.33 3.13 -9.64
N PRO A 52 -2.66 3.34 -8.35
CA PRO A 52 -2.04 2.58 -7.27
C PRO A 52 -2.11 1.08 -7.54
N PHE A 53 -0.97 0.39 -7.44
CA PHE A 53 -0.94 -1.05 -7.64
C PHE A 53 -1.45 -1.74 -6.38
N GLU A 54 -2.52 -2.52 -6.51
CA GLU A 54 -2.99 -3.40 -5.45
C GLU A 54 -2.54 -4.83 -5.72
N PRO A 55 -2.21 -5.61 -4.67
CA PRO A 55 -1.84 -7.00 -4.84
C PRO A 55 -3.01 -7.76 -5.46
N LYS A 56 -2.71 -8.86 -6.17
CA LYS A 56 -3.77 -9.75 -6.65
C LYS A 56 -4.56 -10.27 -5.45
N ALA A 57 -5.87 -10.42 -5.63
CA ALA A 57 -6.75 -10.92 -4.60
C ALA A 57 -6.27 -12.30 -4.09
N ASP A 58 -5.90 -12.36 -2.81
CA ASP A 58 -5.50 -13.58 -2.11
C ASP A 58 -6.56 -13.94 -1.05
N PRO A 59 -7.29 -15.06 -1.20
CA PRO A 59 -8.30 -15.46 -0.22
C PRO A 59 -7.71 -15.90 1.12
N SER A 60 -6.40 -16.09 1.22
CA SER A 60 -5.69 -16.44 2.46
C SER A 60 -5.13 -15.22 3.20
N ASP A 61 -5.16 -14.04 2.59
CA ASP A 61 -4.79 -12.78 3.23
C ASP A 61 -5.99 -12.17 3.98
N THR A 62 -6.00 -12.34 5.31
CA THR A 62 -7.01 -11.74 6.19
C THR A 62 -6.62 -10.36 6.71
N SER A 63 -5.41 -9.87 6.39
CA SER A 63 -4.92 -8.54 6.76
C SER A 63 -5.28 -7.46 5.75
N TYR A 64 -5.59 -7.81 4.50
CA TYR A 64 -6.07 -6.85 3.51
C TYR A 64 -7.39 -6.20 3.95
N ILE A 65 -7.40 -4.87 4.05
CA ILE A 65 -8.60 -4.08 4.37
C ILE A 65 -9.22 -3.58 3.07
N PRO A 66 -10.27 -4.25 2.53
CA PRO A 66 -10.87 -3.85 1.27
C PRO A 66 -11.54 -2.48 1.41
N ARG A 67 -11.09 -1.51 0.63
CA ARG A 67 -11.74 -0.19 0.51
C ARG A 67 -12.43 -0.09 -0.86
N PRO A 68 -13.61 0.53 -0.92
CA PRO A 68 -14.28 0.72 -2.19
C PRO A 68 -13.62 1.84 -3.01
N GLU A 69 -13.90 1.82 -4.30
CA GLU A 69 -13.49 2.84 -5.27
C GLU A 69 -13.87 4.26 -4.85
N TRP A 70 -13.13 5.25 -5.34
CA TRP A 70 -13.21 6.65 -4.89
C TRP A 70 -14.64 7.24 -4.96
N TYR A 71 -15.42 6.87 -5.97
CA TYR A 71 -16.81 7.31 -6.16
C TYR A 71 -17.80 6.70 -5.16
N PHE A 72 -17.39 5.71 -4.38
CA PHE A 72 -18.18 5.10 -3.30
C PHE A 72 -17.66 5.40 -1.89
N LEU A 73 -16.53 6.09 -1.75
CA LEU A 73 -15.96 6.44 -0.44
C LEU A 73 -16.92 7.25 0.43
N PHE A 74 -17.72 8.14 -0.15
CA PHE A 74 -18.73 8.89 0.62
C PHE A 74 -19.82 7.98 1.20
N LEU A 75 -20.24 6.93 0.48
CA LEU A 75 -21.22 5.95 0.95
C LEU A 75 -20.61 5.07 2.03
N PHE A 76 -19.37 4.63 1.83
CA PHE A 76 -18.62 3.89 2.84
C PHE A 76 -18.54 4.67 4.15
N LYS A 77 -18.13 5.95 4.07
CA LYS A 77 -18.06 6.81 5.25
C LYS A 77 -19.44 7.05 5.85
N PHE A 78 -20.45 7.31 5.03
CA PHE A 78 -21.83 7.48 5.49
C PHE A 78 -22.34 6.25 6.25
N LEU A 79 -22.05 5.04 5.77
CA LEU A 79 -22.42 3.80 6.44
C LEU A 79 -21.70 3.65 7.79
N ALA A 80 -20.42 3.99 7.85
CA ALA A 80 -19.67 4.01 9.10
C ALA A 80 -20.27 4.98 10.14
N LEU A 81 -20.71 6.18 9.71
CA LEU A 81 -21.38 7.15 10.58
C LEU A 81 -22.77 6.66 11.02
N TYR A 82 -23.50 6.01 10.11
CA TYR A 82 -24.80 5.43 10.41
C TYR A 82 -24.70 4.37 11.52
N GLY A 83 -23.67 3.51 11.47
CA GLY A 83 -23.39 2.51 12.50
C GLY A 83 -23.19 3.09 13.91
N GLN A 84 -22.83 4.37 14.03
CA GLN A 84 -22.64 5.04 15.33
C GLN A 84 -23.95 5.44 16.03
N LEU A 85 -25.09 5.42 15.33
CA LEU A 85 -26.37 5.82 15.91
C LEU A 85 -26.90 4.74 16.88
N PRO A 86 -27.16 5.07 18.17
CA PRO A 86 -27.41 4.10 19.24
C PRO A 86 -28.70 3.26 19.12
N LEU A 87 -29.54 3.51 18.11
CA LEU A 87 -30.80 2.79 17.86
C LEU A 87 -30.90 2.25 16.42
N ILE A 88 -30.54 3.10 15.46
CA ILE A 88 -30.75 2.87 14.04
C ILE A 88 -29.53 2.18 13.40
N GLY A 89 -28.33 2.39 13.96
CA GLY A 89 -27.07 1.84 13.46
C GLY A 89 -26.96 0.31 13.48
N LYS A 90 -27.77 -0.38 14.30
CA LYS A 90 -27.83 -1.86 14.34
C LYS A 90 -28.57 -2.46 13.14
N ILE A 91 -29.27 -1.63 12.35
CA ILE A 91 -30.10 -2.07 11.23
C ILE A 91 -29.42 -1.62 9.93
N GLU A 92 -28.40 -2.36 9.52
CA GLU A 92 -27.55 -2.00 8.37
C GLU A 92 -28.30 -1.99 7.03
N TRP A 93 -29.31 -2.85 6.86
CA TRP A 93 -30.10 -2.92 5.61
C TRP A 93 -30.87 -1.61 5.34
N LEU A 94 -31.22 -0.85 6.38
CA LEU A 94 -31.90 0.43 6.23
C LEU A 94 -30.99 1.46 5.55
N ALA A 95 -29.71 1.51 5.94
CA ALA A 95 -28.75 2.42 5.34
C ALA A 95 -28.35 2.00 3.93
N THR A 96 -28.19 0.70 3.70
CA THR A 96 -27.65 0.17 2.43
C THR A 96 -28.71 -0.04 1.36
N VAL A 97 -29.97 -0.34 1.72
CA VAL A 97 -31.05 -0.60 0.75
C VAL A 97 -32.09 0.51 0.76
N LEU A 98 -32.63 0.88 1.92
CA LEU A 98 -33.76 1.82 1.98
C LEU A 98 -33.33 3.23 1.54
N ILE A 99 -32.21 3.75 2.05
CA ILE A 99 -31.79 5.13 1.75
C ILE A 99 -31.51 5.33 0.24
N PRO A 100 -30.70 4.49 -0.44
CA PRO A 100 -30.52 4.62 -1.90
C PRO A 100 -31.82 4.45 -2.68
N THR A 101 -32.68 3.51 -2.27
CA THR A 101 -33.99 3.29 -2.92
C THR A 101 -34.89 4.51 -2.79
N VAL A 102 -34.94 5.13 -1.62
CA VAL A 102 -35.71 6.36 -1.37
C VAL A 102 -35.12 7.54 -2.14
N ALA A 103 -33.78 7.68 -2.20
CA ALA A 103 -33.12 8.74 -2.96
C ALA A 103 -33.42 8.61 -4.47
N LEU A 104 -33.29 7.40 -5.03
CA LEU A 104 -33.62 7.12 -6.42
C LEU A 104 -35.12 7.30 -6.70
N GLY A 105 -35.99 6.85 -5.77
CA GLY A 105 -37.42 7.09 -5.81
C GLY A 105 -37.78 8.58 -5.80
N ALA A 106 -37.10 9.37 -4.97
CA ALA A 106 -37.28 10.82 -4.92
C ALA A 106 -36.82 11.51 -6.20
N LEU A 107 -35.68 11.10 -6.79
CA LEU A 107 -35.18 11.64 -8.05
C LEU A 107 -36.09 11.26 -9.24
N THR A 108 -36.57 10.02 -9.30
CA THR A 108 -37.51 9.56 -10.35
C THR A 108 -38.88 10.22 -10.23
N LEU A 109 -39.34 10.49 -9.01
CA LEU A 109 -40.60 11.20 -8.74
C LEU A 109 -40.44 12.73 -8.73
N LEU A 110 -39.22 13.25 -8.82
CA LEU A 110 -38.92 14.68 -8.85
C LEU A 110 -39.78 15.50 -9.83
N PRO A 111 -40.01 15.08 -11.10
CA PRO A 111 -40.88 15.83 -12.01
C PRO A 111 -42.34 15.95 -11.53
N PHE A 112 -42.81 15.04 -10.68
CA PHE A 112 -44.17 15.08 -10.11
C PHE A 112 -44.22 15.85 -8.79
N ILE A 113 -43.14 15.81 -8.01
CA ILE A 113 -42.97 16.53 -6.75
C ILE A 113 -42.80 18.04 -7.03
N GLU A 114 -41.95 18.40 -7.99
CA GLU A 114 -41.64 19.80 -8.32
C GLU A 114 -42.46 20.31 -9.53
N LYS A 115 -43.68 20.78 -9.26
CA LYS A 115 -44.59 21.32 -10.28
C LYS A 115 -44.29 22.79 -10.66
N SER A 116 -43.04 23.25 -10.51
CA SER A 116 -42.68 24.65 -10.75
C SER A 116 -42.89 25.02 -12.23
N PRO A 117 -43.61 26.13 -12.53
CA PRO A 117 -43.85 26.57 -13.91
C PRO A 117 -42.58 27.10 -14.59
N ASN A 118 -41.53 27.40 -13.81
CA ASN A 118 -40.27 27.88 -14.34
C ASN A 118 -39.37 26.71 -14.74
N ARG A 119 -38.88 26.67 -15.98
CA ARG A 119 -37.93 25.64 -16.45
C ARG A 119 -36.46 26.01 -16.24
N HIS A 120 -36.14 27.30 -16.17
CA HIS A 120 -34.77 27.75 -16.03
C HIS A 120 -34.26 27.54 -14.59
N TYR A 121 -33.07 26.94 -14.45
CA TYR A 121 -32.52 26.50 -13.17
C TYR A 121 -32.43 27.64 -12.14
N SER A 122 -32.04 28.85 -12.56
CA SER A 122 -31.86 30.00 -11.66
C SER A 122 -33.14 30.40 -10.89
N LYS A 123 -34.31 29.98 -11.35
CA LYS A 123 -35.60 30.22 -10.68
C LYS A 123 -36.04 29.06 -9.77
N ARG A 124 -35.29 27.96 -9.72
CA ARG A 124 -35.54 26.77 -8.90
C ARG A 124 -34.58 26.73 -7.71
N VAL A 125 -34.74 27.69 -6.81
CA VAL A 125 -33.83 27.87 -5.67
C VAL A 125 -33.85 26.65 -4.74
N LEU A 126 -35.03 26.11 -4.39
CA LEU A 126 -35.17 24.99 -3.45
C LEU A 126 -34.41 23.71 -3.92
N PRO A 127 -34.62 23.18 -5.15
CA PRO A 127 -33.85 22.02 -5.62
C PRO A 127 -32.34 22.29 -5.70
N ILE A 128 -31.94 23.48 -6.14
CA ILE A 128 -30.52 23.84 -6.25
C ILE A 128 -29.89 23.85 -4.86
N THR A 129 -30.52 24.48 -3.86
CA THR A 129 -29.96 24.54 -2.51
C THR A 129 -29.89 23.16 -1.85
N ILE A 130 -30.86 22.27 -2.11
CA ILE A 130 -30.80 20.87 -1.64
C ILE A 130 -29.64 20.14 -2.32
N MET A 131 -29.51 20.24 -3.64
CA MET A 131 -28.41 19.60 -4.39
C MET A 131 -27.04 20.13 -3.96
N SER A 132 -26.91 21.44 -3.71
CA SER A 132 -25.66 22.03 -3.22
C SER A 132 -25.22 21.43 -1.90
N VAL A 133 -26.12 21.34 -0.91
CA VAL A 133 -25.80 20.74 0.40
C VAL A 133 -25.43 19.26 0.24
N MET A 134 -26.14 18.53 -0.64
CA MET A 134 -25.85 17.13 -0.92
C MET A 134 -24.46 16.93 -1.54
N VAL A 135 -24.08 17.73 -2.55
CA VAL A 135 -22.77 17.65 -3.21
C VAL A 135 -21.65 18.01 -2.24
N VAL A 136 -21.82 19.05 -1.41
CA VAL A 136 -20.87 19.39 -0.36
C VAL A 136 -20.72 18.22 0.63
N GLY A 137 -21.83 17.57 1.01
CA GLY A 137 -21.79 16.36 1.83
C GLY A 137 -21.00 15.22 1.19
N ILE A 138 -21.22 14.93 -0.09
CA ILE A 138 -20.49 13.88 -0.84
C ILE A 138 -18.98 14.17 -0.82
N ILE A 139 -18.57 15.39 -1.15
CA ILE A 139 -17.16 15.78 -1.19
C ILE A 139 -16.52 15.63 0.20
N LEU A 140 -17.14 16.19 1.24
CA LEU A 140 -16.58 16.20 2.59
C LEU A 140 -16.53 14.79 3.20
N LEU A 141 -17.54 13.95 2.97
CA LEU A 141 -17.52 12.55 3.40
C LEU A 141 -16.46 11.74 2.65
N THR A 142 -16.23 12.01 1.36
CA THR A 142 -15.14 11.40 0.59
C THR A 142 -13.79 11.77 1.20
N MET A 143 -13.57 13.05 1.51
CA MET A 143 -12.32 13.52 2.12
C MET A 143 -12.08 12.92 3.52
N MET A 144 -13.13 12.75 4.33
CA MET A 144 -13.04 12.17 5.68
C MET A 144 -13.10 10.64 5.69
N SER A 145 -13.16 9.98 4.53
CA SER A 145 -13.39 8.53 4.44
C SER A 145 -12.30 7.70 5.13
N GLU A 146 -11.05 8.18 5.11
CA GLU A 146 -9.92 7.51 5.73
C GLU A 146 -9.79 7.76 7.24
N VAL A 147 -10.44 8.80 7.77
CA VAL A 147 -10.30 9.17 9.19
C VAL A 147 -11.07 8.17 10.05
N PRO A 148 -10.47 7.53 11.06
CA PRO A 148 -11.19 6.61 11.93
C PRO A 148 -12.28 7.34 12.74
N THR A 149 -13.34 6.62 13.09
CA THR A 149 -14.46 7.19 13.86
C THR A 149 -14.30 7.01 15.37
N ILE A 150 -13.34 6.18 15.78
CA ILE A 150 -12.90 5.94 17.16
C ILE A 150 -11.38 6.14 17.12
N ALA A 151 -10.86 7.04 17.95
CA ALA A 151 -9.42 7.25 18.04
C ALA A 151 -8.76 6.11 18.84
N GLU A 152 -7.44 5.98 18.70
CA GLU A 152 -6.64 4.94 19.38
C GLU A 152 -6.74 5.02 20.91
N ASP A 153 -6.93 6.22 21.46
CA ASP A 153 -7.17 6.49 22.88
C ASP A 153 -8.60 6.12 23.34
N GLY A 154 -9.43 5.59 22.44
CA GLY A 154 -10.83 5.25 22.67
C GLY A 154 -11.78 6.45 22.66
N SER A 155 -11.29 7.66 22.36
CA SER A 155 -12.13 8.86 22.29
C SER A 155 -13.05 8.82 21.05
N LYS A 156 -14.31 9.21 21.26
CA LYS A 156 -15.34 9.28 20.21
C LYS A 156 -15.55 10.70 19.68
N LEU A 157 -14.67 11.64 20.02
CA LEU A 157 -14.81 13.04 19.65
C LEU A 157 -14.81 13.21 18.13
N LEU A 158 -13.83 12.61 17.43
CA LEU A 158 -13.77 12.66 15.97
C LEU A 158 -15.00 12.03 15.32
N GLY A 159 -15.44 10.85 15.78
CA GLY A 159 -16.65 10.21 15.27
C GLY A 159 -17.92 11.03 15.48
N THR A 160 -18.07 11.68 16.65
CA THR A 160 -19.23 12.53 16.90
C THR A 160 -19.24 13.77 16.01
N LEU A 161 -18.09 14.44 15.81
CA LEU A 161 -17.97 15.56 14.88
C LEU A 161 -18.29 15.14 13.44
N GLN A 162 -17.76 14.01 12.99
CA GLN A 162 -18.05 13.48 11.65
C GLN A 162 -19.54 13.13 11.49
N THR A 163 -20.19 12.56 12.50
CA THR A 163 -21.64 12.26 12.49
C THR A 163 -22.47 13.54 12.44
N VAL A 164 -22.07 14.57 13.19
CA VAL A 164 -22.72 15.89 13.15
C VAL A 164 -22.67 16.48 11.74
N VAL A 165 -21.51 16.44 11.09
CA VAL A 165 -21.33 16.95 9.73
C VAL A 165 -22.03 16.11 8.68
N GLY A 166 -21.91 14.79 8.76
CA GLY A 166 -22.39 13.87 7.73
C GLY A 166 -23.90 13.64 7.76
N ILE A 167 -24.55 13.82 8.93
CA ILE A 167 -25.96 13.47 9.11
C ILE A 167 -26.75 14.65 9.67
N PHE A 168 -26.39 15.15 10.86
CA PHE A 168 -27.26 16.10 11.57
C PHE A 168 -27.36 17.47 10.89
N ILE A 169 -26.24 18.04 10.41
CA ILE A 169 -26.24 19.32 9.71
C ILE A 169 -27.02 19.23 8.38
N PRO A 170 -26.79 18.24 7.49
CA PRO A 170 -27.59 18.08 6.27
C PRO A 170 -29.08 17.90 6.55
N VAL A 171 -29.46 17.06 7.51
CA VAL A 171 -30.87 16.84 7.87
C VAL A 171 -31.52 18.13 8.35
N ALA A 172 -30.85 18.87 9.26
CA ALA A 172 -31.35 20.15 9.72
C ALA A 172 -31.47 21.18 8.57
N ALA A 173 -30.49 21.21 7.66
CA ALA A 173 -30.51 22.08 6.49
C ALA A 173 -31.70 21.75 5.57
N TYR A 174 -31.96 20.48 5.27
CA TYR A 174 -33.10 20.08 4.43
C TYR A 174 -34.45 20.44 5.06
N VAL A 175 -34.59 20.27 6.38
CA VAL A 175 -35.81 20.69 7.10
C VAL A 175 -35.99 22.21 7.01
N LEU A 176 -34.94 22.99 7.28
CA LEU A 176 -35.00 24.45 7.21
C LEU A 176 -35.27 24.96 5.78
N LEU A 177 -34.67 24.33 4.76
CA LEU A 177 -34.94 24.63 3.36
C LEU A 177 -36.41 24.43 3.01
N TYR A 178 -37.02 23.34 3.49
CA TYR A 178 -38.44 23.09 3.28
C TYR A 178 -39.33 24.11 4.01
N VAL A 179 -38.98 24.49 5.25
CA VAL A 179 -39.71 25.51 6.03
C VAL A 179 -39.63 26.87 5.34
N PHE A 180 -38.46 27.25 4.83
CA PHE A 180 -38.24 28.54 4.15
C PHE A 180 -38.49 28.50 2.65
N LYS A 181 -39.20 27.49 2.13
CA LYS A 181 -39.45 27.32 0.68
C LYS A 181 -40.05 28.53 -0.03
N ASN A 182 -40.70 29.43 0.71
CA ASN A 182 -41.33 30.64 0.17
C ASN A 182 -40.38 31.87 0.14
N ASN A 183 -39.19 31.79 0.73
CA ASN A 183 -38.24 32.91 0.82
C ASN A 183 -36.86 32.52 0.26
N ASN A 184 -36.59 32.95 -0.98
CA ASN A 184 -35.35 32.65 -1.70
C ASN A 184 -34.09 33.07 -0.94
N ARG A 185 -34.13 34.22 -0.26
CA ARG A 185 -32.97 34.72 0.49
C ARG A 185 -32.65 33.78 1.63
N LEU A 186 -33.66 33.37 2.41
CA LEU A 186 -33.46 32.45 3.53
C LEU A 186 -32.95 31.09 3.06
N MET A 187 -33.44 30.54 1.96
CA MET A 187 -32.94 29.27 1.41
C MET A 187 -31.46 29.33 1.03
N ILE A 188 -31.04 30.42 0.38
CA ILE A 188 -29.63 30.61 0.00
C ILE A 188 -28.75 30.75 1.25
N TRP A 189 -29.21 31.49 2.26
CA TRP A 189 -28.49 31.63 3.53
C TRP A 189 -28.40 30.33 4.30
N THR A 190 -29.47 29.52 4.36
CA THR A 190 -29.43 28.23 5.06
C THR A 190 -28.46 27.27 4.40
N ALA A 191 -28.50 27.15 3.07
CA ALA A 191 -27.58 26.28 2.33
C ALA A 191 -26.12 26.74 2.43
N SER A 192 -25.87 28.06 2.38
CA SER A 192 -24.52 28.61 2.51
C SER A 192 -23.97 28.39 3.91
N LEU A 193 -24.76 28.72 4.95
CA LEU A 193 -24.34 28.59 6.33
C LEU A 193 -24.12 27.13 6.73
N SER A 194 -24.99 26.22 6.29
CA SER A 194 -24.82 24.79 6.52
C SER A 194 -23.55 24.27 5.82
N SER A 195 -23.31 24.66 4.57
CA SER A 195 -22.12 24.24 3.82
C SER A 195 -20.84 24.75 4.47
N VAL A 196 -20.81 26.02 4.88
CA VAL A 196 -19.66 26.59 5.61
C VAL A 196 -19.43 25.86 6.93
N ALA A 197 -20.49 25.59 7.71
CA ALA A 197 -20.37 24.83 8.95
C ALA A 197 -19.81 23.41 8.70
N MET A 198 -20.30 22.72 7.66
CA MET A 198 -19.79 21.40 7.28
C MET A 198 -18.31 21.46 6.90
N ILE A 199 -17.90 22.45 6.08
CA ILE A 199 -16.51 22.63 5.66
C ILE A 199 -15.62 22.91 6.87
N LEU A 200 -16.01 23.83 7.76
CA LEU A 200 -15.21 24.18 8.93
C LEU A 200 -15.01 22.99 9.88
N ILE A 201 -16.08 22.26 10.20
CA ILE A 201 -15.98 21.10 11.09
C ILE A 201 -15.20 19.97 10.42
N SER A 202 -15.38 19.74 9.11
CA SER A 202 -14.57 18.77 8.37
C SER A 202 -13.09 19.15 8.36
N GLY A 203 -12.77 20.44 8.22
CA GLY A 203 -11.41 20.95 8.32
C GLY A 203 -10.80 20.68 9.70
N VAL A 204 -11.58 20.86 10.78
CA VAL A 204 -11.16 20.49 12.14
C VAL A 204 -10.92 19.00 12.24
N VAL A 205 -11.83 18.16 11.74
CA VAL A 205 -11.67 16.69 11.74
C VAL A 205 -10.41 16.28 11.00
N LEU A 206 -10.14 16.85 9.82
CA LEU A 206 -8.94 16.55 9.02
C LEU A 206 -7.66 17.05 9.70
N SER A 207 -7.71 18.19 10.38
CA SER A 207 -6.54 18.72 11.11
C SER A 207 -6.20 17.95 12.39
N LEU A 208 -7.19 17.28 12.99
CA LEU A 208 -7.04 16.45 14.17
C LEU A 208 -6.92 14.95 13.80
N ALA A 209 -6.98 14.62 12.52
CA ALA A 209 -6.80 13.25 12.07
C ALA A 209 -5.37 12.80 12.39
N PRO A 210 -5.18 11.56 12.86
CA PRO A 210 -3.83 11.00 12.99
C PRO A 210 -3.12 11.10 11.63
N ALA A 211 -1.80 11.30 11.66
CA ALA A 211 -1.00 11.25 10.44
C ALA A 211 -1.33 9.95 9.71
N LYS A 212 -1.49 10.02 8.39
CA LYS A 212 -1.61 8.83 7.57
C LYS A 212 -0.33 8.05 7.79
N GLU A 213 -0.38 7.04 8.65
CA GLU A 213 0.56 5.95 8.55
C GLU A 213 0.30 5.40 7.15
N ILE A 214 1.19 5.77 6.24
CA ILE A 214 1.39 5.01 5.03
C ILE A 214 1.90 3.70 5.60
N GLU A 215 0.97 2.83 5.97
CA GLU A 215 1.26 1.44 6.17
C GLU A 215 1.73 1.02 4.78
N GLU A 216 3.04 1.13 4.57
CA GLU A 216 3.80 0.36 3.59
C GLU A 216 3.60 -1.10 3.98
N THR A 217 2.37 -1.59 3.88
CA THR A 217 2.16 -2.93 3.41
C THR A 217 2.96 -2.95 2.11
N LEU A 218 4.06 -3.68 2.16
CA LEU A 218 5.12 -3.86 1.17
C LEU A 218 4.54 -4.43 -0.13
N VAL A 219 3.57 -3.76 -0.72
CA VAL A 219 3.08 -4.03 -2.05
C VAL A 219 4.08 -3.34 -2.93
N ALA A 220 5.15 -4.06 -3.21
CA ALA A 220 6.12 -3.68 -4.21
C ALA A 220 5.37 -3.39 -5.52
N ALA A 221 5.17 -2.09 -5.81
CA ALA A 221 4.31 -1.63 -6.88
C ALA A 221 5.05 -1.59 -8.22
N THR A 222 6.37 -1.39 -8.18
CA THR A 222 7.22 -1.36 -9.36
C THR A 222 7.98 -2.68 -9.50
N LEU A 223 8.33 -3.05 -10.73
CA LEU A 223 9.10 -4.27 -11.00
C LEU A 223 10.45 -4.30 -10.21
N PRO A 224 11.25 -3.22 -10.14
CA PRO A 224 12.44 -3.20 -9.29
C PRO A 224 12.14 -3.48 -7.82
N ASP A 225 11.09 -2.86 -7.26
CA ASP A 225 10.71 -3.11 -5.87
C ASP A 225 10.28 -4.57 -5.67
N GLN A 226 9.60 -5.17 -6.67
CA GLN A 226 9.14 -6.57 -6.61
C GLN A 226 10.32 -7.54 -6.63
N ILE A 227 11.35 -7.24 -7.44
CA ILE A 227 12.58 -8.02 -7.47
C ILE A 227 13.30 -7.92 -6.12
N VAL A 228 13.41 -6.72 -5.52
CA VAL A 228 14.07 -6.53 -4.21
C VAL A 228 13.30 -7.25 -3.10
N ALA A 229 11.98 -7.07 -3.03
CA ALA A 229 11.13 -7.76 -2.08
C ALA A 229 11.21 -9.29 -2.24
N GLY A 230 11.18 -9.77 -3.49
CA GLY A 230 11.34 -11.17 -3.83
C GLY A 230 12.68 -11.74 -3.40
N GLN A 231 13.76 -10.98 -3.59
CA GLN A 231 15.09 -11.39 -3.15
C GLN A 231 15.18 -11.45 -1.62
N ASP A 232 14.56 -10.52 -0.89
CA ASP A 232 14.54 -10.54 0.59
C ASP A 232 13.82 -11.76 1.12
N LEU A 233 12.65 -12.06 0.55
CA LEU A 233 11.87 -13.25 0.88
C LEU A 233 12.62 -14.54 0.51
N TYR A 234 13.27 -14.58 -0.65
CA TYR A 234 14.10 -15.71 -1.07
C TYR A 234 15.26 -15.95 -0.09
N SER A 235 15.97 -14.88 0.31
CA SER A 235 17.03 -14.94 1.31
C SER A 235 16.58 -15.56 2.62
N LEU A 236 15.38 -15.17 3.09
CA LEU A 236 14.84 -15.62 4.37
C LEU A 236 14.34 -17.06 4.35
N HIS A 237 13.70 -17.49 3.25
CA HIS A 237 12.96 -18.76 3.20
C HIS A 237 13.59 -19.84 2.33
N CYS A 238 14.47 -19.49 1.39
CA CYS A 238 14.89 -20.42 0.32
C CYS A 238 16.41 -20.66 0.29
N THR A 239 17.23 -19.66 0.65
CA THR A 239 18.70 -19.73 0.51
C THR A 239 19.35 -20.88 1.29
N GLU A 240 18.78 -21.28 2.43
CA GLU A 240 19.31 -22.39 3.24
C GLU A 240 19.44 -23.70 2.45
N CYS A 241 18.46 -24.02 1.62
CA CYS A 241 18.46 -25.26 0.83
C CYS A 241 18.85 -25.05 -0.63
N HIS A 242 18.59 -23.87 -1.20
CA HIS A 242 18.79 -23.61 -2.63
C HIS A 242 20.05 -22.79 -2.95
N GLY A 243 20.74 -22.25 -1.95
CA GLY A 243 21.84 -21.30 -2.15
C GLY A 243 21.35 -19.90 -2.53
N ASP A 244 22.25 -18.93 -2.56
CA ASP A 244 21.94 -17.53 -2.89
C ASP A 244 21.60 -17.33 -4.38
N ASP A 245 22.14 -18.19 -5.24
CA ASP A 245 21.97 -18.16 -6.68
C ASP A 245 21.07 -19.28 -7.22
N GLY A 246 20.52 -20.15 -6.36
CA GLY A 246 19.65 -21.25 -6.77
C GLY A 246 20.39 -22.44 -7.41
N SER A 247 21.72 -22.52 -7.29
CA SER A 247 22.56 -23.51 -7.98
C SER A 247 22.67 -24.87 -7.29
N VAL A 248 22.13 -25.01 -6.07
CA VAL A 248 22.24 -26.26 -5.29
C VAL A 248 21.61 -27.42 -6.05
N ALA A 249 22.42 -28.48 -6.26
CA ALA A 249 22.07 -29.65 -7.06
C ALA A 249 22.02 -30.96 -6.25
N ILE A 250 22.40 -30.91 -4.98
CA ILE A 250 22.50 -32.08 -4.08
C ILE A 250 21.80 -31.71 -2.79
N ILE A 251 20.92 -32.59 -2.31
CA ILE A 251 20.23 -32.40 -1.03
C ILE A 251 21.19 -32.77 0.10
N GLU A 252 21.39 -31.83 1.02
CA GLU A 252 22.18 -31.99 2.24
C GLU A 252 21.33 -31.54 3.43
N GLY A 253 21.42 -32.25 4.56
CA GLY A 253 20.73 -31.89 5.81
C GLY A 253 19.26 -32.31 5.89
N VAL A 254 18.77 -33.14 4.96
CA VAL A 254 17.38 -33.65 4.97
C VAL A 254 17.38 -35.15 5.25
N GLU A 255 16.79 -35.53 6.39
CA GLU A 255 16.70 -36.93 6.82
C GLU A 255 16.01 -37.80 5.75
N GLY A 256 16.74 -38.79 5.24
CA GLY A 256 16.24 -39.74 4.25
C GLY A 256 16.43 -39.36 2.77
N LEU A 257 16.90 -38.14 2.47
CA LEU A 257 17.18 -37.67 1.10
C LEU A 257 18.64 -37.20 0.90
N GLU A 258 19.51 -37.48 1.87
CA GLU A 258 20.91 -37.08 1.86
C GLU A 258 21.66 -37.58 0.61
N GLY A 259 22.28 -36.66 -0.12
CA GLY A 259 23.04 -36.96 -1.33
C GLY A 259 22.20 -37.20 -2.58
N GLU A 260 20.87 -37.06 -2.52
CA GLU A 260 20.03 -37.12 -3.72
C GLU A 260 20.29 -35.94 -4.65
N LYS A 261 20.37 -36.24 -5.95
CA LYS A 261 20.60 -35.22 -6.99
C LYS A 261 19.29 -34.64 -7.46
N ILE A 262 19.18 -33.33 -7.37
CA ILE A 262 18.06 -32.54 -7.88
C ILE A 262 18.52 -31.61 -9.00
N THR A 263 17.57 -31.20 -9.83
CA THR A 263 17.81 -30.15 -10.81
C THR A 263 17.88 -28.80 -10.08
N PRO A 264 18.97 -28.02 -10.23
CA PRO A 264 19.06 -26.68 -9.66
C PRO A 264 17.92 -25.78 -10.11
N ILE A 265 17.40 -24.95 -9.21
CA ILE A 265 16.23 -24.11 -9.50
C ILE A 265 16.56 -22.95 -10.44
N ASN A 266 17.84 -22.55 -10.50
CA ASN A 266 18.34 -21.58 -11.47
C ASN A 266 18.67 -22.18 -12.84
N SER A 267 18.50 -23.48 -13.02
CA SER A 267 18.81 -24.13 -14.29
C SER A 267 17.82 -23.74 -15.39
N ARG A 268 18.29 -23.75 -16.64
CA ARG A 268 17.42 -23.55 -17.81
C ARG A 268 16.27 -24.57 -17.86
N ASP A 269 16.48 -25.80 -17.40
CA ASP A 269 15.43 -26.82 -17.40
C ASP A 269 14.25 -26.39 -16.52
N VAL A 270 14.51 -25.84 -15.33
CA VAL A 270 13.47 -25.34 -14.43
C VAL A 270 12.87 -24.05 -14.97
N LEU A 271 13.72 -23.06 -15.29
CA LEU A 271 13.26 -21.74 -15.70
C LEU A 271 12.51 -21.81 -17.04
N TYR A 272 12.92 -22.63 -18.01
CA TYR A 272 12.26 -22.61 -19.33
C TYR A 272 10.97 -23.41 -19.37
N THR A 273 10.84 -24.46 -18.53
CA THR A 273 9.73 -25.41 -18.64
C THR A 273 8.62 -25.21 -17.60
N ILE A 274 8.95 -24.66 -16.43
CA ILE A 274 7.96 -24.42 -15.37
C ILE A 274 7.38 -23.02 -15.56
N THR A 275 6.05 -22.91 -15.64
CA THR A 275 5.36 -21.62 -15.69
C THR A 275 5.35 -20.94 -14.32
N ASP A 276 5.21 -19.62 -14.28
CA ASP A 276 5.16 -18.88 -13.01
C ASP A 276 4.04 -19.38 -12.10
N SER A 277 2.87 -19.69 -12.68
CA SER A 277 1.76 -20.30 -11.94
C SER A 277 2.14 -21.64 -11.31
N ALA A 278 2.83 -22.50 -12.06
CA ALA A 278 3.25 -23.81 -11.57
C ALA A 278 4.34 -23.69 -10.50
N MET A 279 5.26 -22.73 -10.66
CA MET A 279 6.28 -22.43 -9.67
C MET A 279 5.65 -21.93 -8.36
N GLY A 280 4.62 -21.08 -8.46
CA GLY A 280 3.82 -20.64 -7.31
C GLY A 280 3.15 -21.79 -6.58
N GLU A 281 2.57 -22.77 -7.28
CA GLU A 281 1.99 -23.96 -6.64
C GLU A 281 3.05 -24.86 -6.00
N VAL A 282 4.23 -24.98 -6.61
CA VAL A 282 5.37 -25.71 -6.03
C VAL A 282 5.84 -25.06 -4.74
N ILE A 283 5.93 -23.73 -4.68
CA ILE A 283 6.29 -23.00 -3.44
C ILE A 283 5.17 -23.12 -2.41
N ALA A 284 3.92 -22.95 -2.83
CA ALA A 284 2.77 -22.96 -1.93
C ALA A 284 2.60 -24.31 -1.23
N TYR A 285 2.57 -25.40 -2.00
CA TYR A 285 2.33 -26.76 -1.49
C TYR A 285 3.62 -27.47 -1.05
N GLY A 286 4.77 -27.04 -1.57
CA GLY A 286 6.04 -27.73 -1.37
C GLY A 286 6.18 -28.98 -2.26
N ARG A 287 7.30 -29.68 -2.09
CA ARG A 287 7.58 -30.99 -2.71
C ARG A 287 8.08 -31.94 -1.62
N PRO A 288 7.17 -32.66 -0.93
CA PRO A 288 7.54 -33.58 0.14
C PRO A 288 8.56 -34.65 -0.29
N ASN A 289 8.43 -35.15 -1.52
CA ASN A 289 9.36 -36.14 -2.09
C ASN A 289 10.77 -35.59 -2.39
N ALA A 290 10.98 -34.29 -2.26
CA ALA A 290 12.26 -33.61 -2.47
C ALA A 290 12.68 -32.79 -1.23
N GLY A 291 12.06 -33.05 -0.07
CA GLY A 291 12.39 -32.38 1.19
C GLY A 291 11.89 -30.93 1.32
N MET A 292 11.15 -30.41 0.34
CA MET A 292 10.64 -29.02 0.36
C MET A 292 9.28 -28.96 1.08
N PRO A 293 9.17 -28.30 2.24
CA PRO A 293 7.89 -28.13 2.94
C PRO A 293 6.96 -27.12 2.23
N PRO A 294 5.67 -27.07 2.58
CA PRO A 294 4.77 -26.03 2.10
C PRO A 294 5.14 -24.66 2.68
N PHE A 295 5.22 -23.64 1.83
CA PHE A 295 5.45 -22.25 2.27
C PHE A 295 4.21 -21.36 2.17
N GLY A 296 3.19 -21.78 1.42
CA GLY A 296 1.97 -20.99 1.27
C GLY A 296 1.12 -21.02 2.54
N LYS A 297 0.58 -19.87 2.95
CA LYS A 297 -0.34 -19.74 4.11
C LYS A 297 -1.51 -20.71 4.04
N THR A 298 -2.04 -20.97 2.86
CA THR A 298 -3.15 -21.93 2.65
C THR A 298 -2.78 -23.37 3.04
N TYR A 299 -1.49 -23.72 3.03
CA TYR A 299 -0.98 -25.05 3.34
C TYR A 299 -0.18 -25.09 4.66
N GLY A 300 -0.30 -24.05 5.50
CA GLY A 300 0.34 -23.97 6.81
C GLY A 300 1.72 -23.31 6.83
N GLY A 301 2.17 -22.73 5.72
CA GLY A 301 3.38 -21.90 5.67
C GLY A 301 3.13 -20.42 5.99
N GLU A 302 4.14 -19.58 5.74
CA GLU A 302 4.15 -18.16 6.13
C GLU A 302 3.89 -17.18 4.97
N LEU A 303 4.01 -17.63 3.72
CA LEU A 303 3.97 -16.77 2.53
C LEU A 303 2.56 -16.62 1.95
N THR A 304 2.19 -15.39 1.64
CA THR A 304 1.02 -15.02 0.81
C THR A 304 1.29 -15.31 -0.67
N ARG A 305 0.23 -15.30 -1.48
CA ARG A 305 0.35 -15.46 -2.93
C ARG A 305 1.20 -14.38 -3.58
N SER A 306 1.07 -13.13 -3.14
CA SER A 306 1.85 -12.00 -3.65
C SER A 306 3.33 -12.11 -3.31
N GLU A 307 3.66 -12.53 -2.09
CA GLU A 307 5.05 -12.76 -1.68
C GLU A 307 5.72 -13.88 -2.49
N MET A 308 4.99 -14.97 -2.77
CA MET A 308 5.49 -16.02 -3.68
C MET A 308 5.69 -15.51 -5.11
N ASP A 309 4.75 -14.69 -5.62
CA ASP A 309 4.90 -14.05 -6.94
C ASP A 309 6.17 -13.17 -6.98
N TYR A 310 6.50 -12.44 -5.90
CA TYR A 310 7.74 -11.64 -5.82
C TYR A 310 9.00 -12.52 -5.86
N ILE A 311 9.03 -13.63 -5.12
CA ILE A 311 10.15 -14.59 -5.18
C ILE A 311 10.34 -15.09 -6.62
N ILE A 312 9.27 -15.44 -7.31
CA ILE A 312 9.33 -15.92 -8.69
C ILE A 312 9.84 -14.81 -9.62
N ILE A 313 9.35 -13.58 -9.46
CA ILE A 313 9.84 -12.41 -10.22
C ILE A 313 11.35 -12.24 -10.03
N PHE A 314 11.83 -12.31 -8.79
CA PHE A 314 13.27 -12.29 -8.51
C PHE A 314 14.02 -13.41 -9.27
N MET A 315 13.56 -14.67 -9.15
CA MET A 315 14.20 -15.81 -9.83
C MET A 315 14.24 -15.61 -11.35
N ARG A 316 13.15 -15.09 -11.94
CA ARG A 316 13.07 -14.81 -13.39
C ARG A 316 14.07 -13.74 -13.80
N TYR A 317 14.01 -12.57 -13.19
CA TYR A 317 14.82 -11.44 -13.66
C TYR A 317 16.30 -11.59 -13.32
N MET A 318 16.66 -12.41 -12.33
CA MET A 318 18.04 -12.59 -11.92
C MET A 318 18.73 -13.81 -12.55
N TRP A 319 18.00 -14.86 -12.91
CA TRP A 319 18.60 -16.12 -13.38
C TRP A 319 18.14 -16.55 -14.77
N ASP A 320 17.00 -16.05 -15.27
CA ASP A 320 16.46 -16.42 -16.57
C ASP A 320 16.93 -15.44 -17.65
N ASP A 321 17.81 -15.91 -18.53
CA ASP A 321 18.43 -15.14 -19.60
C ASP A 321 17.47 -14.63 -20.69
N ARG A 322 16.18 -14.99 -20.61
CA ARG A 322 15.12 -14.41 -21.45
C ARG A 322 14.65 -13.05 -20.97
N PHE A 323 14.97 -12.68 -19.73
CA PHE A 323 14.58 -11.42 -19.12
C PHE A 323 15.79 -10.51 -18.96
N GLU A 324 15.58 -9.22 -19.23
CA GLU A 324 16.57 -8.18 -18.96
C GLU A 324 16.25 -7.55 -17.61
N ALA A 325 17.17 -7.66 -16.65
CA ALA A 325 17.01 -7.06 -15.34
C ALA A 325 16.94 -5.53 -15.46
N PRO A 326 15.93 -4.87 -14.86
CA PRO A 326 15.91 -3.41 -14.79
C PRO A 326 17.08 -2.91 -13.92
N GLU A 327 17.33 -1.61 -13.95
CA GLU A 327 18.27 -0.99 -13.02
C GLU A 327 17.71 -1.09 -11.59
N ILE A 328 18.29 -1.97 -10.77
CA ILE A 328 17.89 -2.19 -9.38
C ILE A 328 18.75 -1.31 -8.49
N LYS A 329 18.11 -0.61 -7.54
CA LYS A 329 18.82 0.19 -6.54
C LYS A 329 19.77 -0.71 -5.74
N PRO A 330 20.98 -0.23 -5.39
CA PRO A 330 21.89 -1.00 -4.56
C PRO A 330 21.25 -1.31 -3.19
N LEU A 331 21.68 -2.41 -2.55
CA LEU A 331 21.15 -2.88 -1.27
C LEU A 331 21.21 -1.82 -0.17
N PHE A 332 22.24 -0.98 -0.20
CA PHE A 332 22.41 0.18 0.64
C PHE A 332 23.08 1.30 -0.18
N PRO A 333 22.93 2.57 0.21
CA PRO A 333 23.63 3.69 -0.43
C PRO A 333 25.14 3.48 -0.42
N PRO A 334 25.86 3.77 -1.51
CA PRO A 334 27.32 3.66 -1.52
C PRO A 334 27.92 4.65 -0.50
N LEU A 335 28.86 4.16 0.31
CA LEU A 335 29.52 4.95 1.33
C LEU A 335 30.56 5.87 0.71
N ALA A 336 30.51 7.16 1.05
CA ALA A 336 31.55 8.11 0.71
C ALA A 336 32.84 7.90 1.55
N ASP A 337 33.92 8.52 1.11
CA ASP A 337 35.18 8.53 1.86
C ASP A 337 34.98 9.25 3.21
N GLY A 338 35.29 8.56 4.32
CA GLY A 338 35.14 9.09 5.67
C GLY A 338 33.70 9.09 6.21
N GLU A 339 32.74 8.57 5.45
CA GLU A 339 31.37 8.34 5.91
C GLU A 339 31.31 7.11 6.82
N VAL A 340 30.62 7.28 7.95
CA VAL A 340 30.33 6.21 8.89
C VAL A 340 28.93 5.64 8.56
N PRO A 341 28.81 4.33 8.31
CA PRO A 341 27.50 3.69 8.10
C PRO A 341 26.69 3.63 9.40
N SER A 342 25.38 3.79 9.30
CA SER A 342 24.42 3.49 10.38
C SER A 342 23.79 2.10 10.25
N TYR A 343 23.27 1.58 11.36
CA TYR A 343 22.52 0.32 11.35
C TYR A 343 21.29 0.40 10.45
N ASP A 344 20.42 1.38 10.67
CA ASP A 344 19.11 1.48 10.00
C ASP A 344 19.22 1.58 8.47
N VAL A 345 20.26 2.24 7.97
CA VAL A 345 20.41 2.51 6.53
C VAL A 345 21.30 1.49 5.84
N HIS A 346 22.36 1.00 6.49
CA HIS A 346 23.40 0.22 5.83
C HIS A 346 23.46 -1.23 6.31
N ILE A 347 23.43 -1.45 7.63
CA ILE A 347 23.69 -2.78 8.20
C ILE A 347 22.42 -3.63 8.27
N GLN A 348 21.27 -3.04 8.57
CA GLN A 348 20.00 -3.75 8.62
C GLN A 348 19.65 -4.43 7.28
N PRO A 349 19.79 -3.78 6.10
CA PRO A 349 19.59 -4.46 4.82
C PRO A 349 20.54 -5.64 4.59
N ILE A 350 21.81 -5.51 5.02
CA ILE A 350 22.81 -6.58 4.93
C ILE A 350 22.41 -7.75 5.83
N ALA A 351 22.09 -7.48 7.09
CA ALA A 351 21.67 -8.50 8.06
C ALA A 351 20.43 -9.25 7.56
N LYS A 352 19.43 -8.51 7.05
CA LYS A 352 18.21 -9.09 6.48
C LYS A 352 18.49 -9.99 5.28
N ARG A 353 19.39 -9.56 4.38
CA ARG A 353 19.71 -10.29 3.14
C ARG A 353 20.58 -11.52 3.37
N TYR A 354 21.54 -11.46 4.29
CA TYR A 354 22.61 -12.47 4.37
C TYR A 354 22.69 -13.20 5.71
N CYS A 355 22.12 -12.67 6.79
CA CYS A 355 22.36 -13.19 8.13
C CYS A 355 21.13 -13.82 8.78
N ILE A 356 19.95 -13.16 8.68
CA ILE A 356 18.75 -13.55 9.46
C ILE A 356 18.25 -14.96 9.17
N SER A 357 18.44 -15.48 7.95
CA SER A 357 17.98 -16.83 7.58
C SER A 357 18.50 -17.91 8.53
N CYS A 358 19.75 -17.76 8.98
CA CYS A 358 20.42 -18.64 9.95
C CYS A 358 20.44 -18.03 11.37
N HIS A 359 20.59 -16.71 11.51
CA HIS A 359 20.69 -16.01 12.80
C HIS A 359 19.33 -15.54 13.34
N ARG A 360 18.43 -16.49 13.59
CA ARG A 360 17.08 -16.29 14.16
C ARG A 360 16.74 -17.39 15.16
N GLU A 361 15.68 -17.19 15.94
CA GLU A 361 15.24 -18.19 16.93
C GLU A 361 14.95 -19.55 16.27
N GLY A 362 15.28 -20.63 16.99
CA GLY A 362 15.03 -22.00 16.55
C GLY A 362 16.05 -22.57 15.56
N LYS A 363 17.12 -21.83 15.24
CA LYS A 363 18.26 -22.31 14.44
C LYS A 363 19.47 -22.64 15.31
N ASP A 364 20.34 -23.52 14.80
CA ASP A 364 21.62 -23.84 15.44
C ASP A 364 22.66 -22.76 15.11
N ASN A 365 22.69 -21.71 15.92
CA ASN A 365 23.45 -20.47 15.67
C ASN A 365 24.12 -19.92 16.93
N ASN A 366 24.40 -20.78 17.92
CA ASN A 366 24.97 -20.39 19.22
C ASN A 366 24.15 -19.30 19.94
N ASN A 367 22.82 -19.34 19.79
CA ASN A 367 21.87 -18.36 20.31
C ASN A 367 22.11 -16.92 19.82
N TYR A 368 22.86 -16.75 18.73
CA TYR A 368 23.19 -15.42 18.19
C TYR A 368 22.14 -14.99 17.16
N LEU A 369 21.35 -13.99 17.54
CA LEU A 369 20.22 -13.48 16.78
C LEU A 369 20.59 -12.16 16.11
N MET A 370 20.13 -11.98 14.87
CA MET A 370 20.41 -10.77 14.08
C MET A 370 19.14 -10.09 13.55
N THR A 371 17.99 -10.26 14.22
CA THR A 371 16.72 -9.73 13.70
C THR A 371 16.49 -8.26 14.05
N SER A 372 17.20 -7.75 15.06
CA SER A 372 17.17 -6.35 15.46
C SER A 372 18.56 -5.82 15.84
N TYR A 373 18.70 -4.50 15.93
CA TYR A 373 19.92 -3.84 16.38
C TYR A 373 20.36 -4.36 17.75
N ASP A 374 19.43 -4.39 18.71
CA ASP A 374 19.72 -4.82 20.08
C ASP A 374 20.17 -6.28 20.13
N GLU A 375 19.53 -7.15 19.33
CA GLU A 375 19.88 -8.58 19.28
C GLU A 375 21.30 -8.82 18.78
N ILE A 376 21.71 -8.12 17.71
CA ILE A 376 23.06 -8.23 17.13
C ILE A 376 24.15 -7.92 18.16
N LEU A 377 23.86 -7.05 19.12
CA LEU A 377 24.81 -6.60 20.13
C LEU A 377 24.75 -7.39 21.43
N THR A 378 23.60 -7.99 21.76
CA THR A 378 23.36 -8.49 23.12
C THR A 378 23.11 -10.00 23.20
N THR A 379 22.87 -10.66 22.07
CA THR A 379 22.56 -12.10 22.04
C THR A 379 23.79 -12.95 21.69
N GLY A 380 23.63 -14.27 21.81
CA GLY A 380 24.67 -15.25 21.52
C GLY A 380 25.43 -15.71 22.76
N ASP A 381 25.89 -16.96 22.72
CA ASP A 381 26.70 -17.57 23.78
C ASP A 381 28.04 -16.83 24.00
N ASN A 382 28.47 -16.08 22.98
CA ASN A 382 29.68 -15.24 22.97
C ASN A 382 29.36 -13.74 22.82
N ALA A 383 28.22 -13.26 23.35
CA ALA A 383 27.76 -11.87 23.18
C ALA A 383 28.87 -10.82 23.42
N ASP A 384 29.68 -10.99 24.47
CA ASP A 384 30.78 -10.08 24.82
C ASP A 384 31.91 -10.01 23.75
N HIS A 385 31.97 -10.96 22.83
CA HIS A 385 33.01 -11.06 21.79
C HIS A 385 32.45 -10.93 20.37
N ASN A 386 31.14 -11.10 20.19
CA ASN A 386 30.48 -11.10 18.88
C ASN A 386 30.68 -9.77 18.15
N VAL A 387 30.38 -8.66 18.83
CA VAL A 387 30.55 -7.31 18.27
C VAL A 387 31.08 -6.36 19.34
N ILE A 388 32.31 -5.88 19.15
CA ILE A 388 33.03 -5.01 20.10
C ILE A 388 33.30 -3.66 19.42
N ALA A 389 32.77 -2.59 20.03
CA ALA A 389 32.97 -1.23 19.54
C ALA A 389 34.45 -0.87 19.38
N GLY A 390 34.86 -0.50 18.16
CA GLY A 390 36.23 -0.08 17.88
C GLY A 390 37.25 -1.20 17.72
N ASP A 391 36.83 -2.48 17.74
CA ASP A 391 37.76 -3.62 17.67
C ASP A 391 37.54 -4.47 16.41
N GLU A 392 38.59 -4.55 15.59
CA GLU A 392 38.63 -5.41 14.40
C GLU A 392 38.57 -6.90 14.74
N ASN A 393 38.87 -7.27 15.99
CA ASN A 393 38.82 -8.64 16.48
C ASN A 393 37.43 -9.08 16.93
N SER A 394 36.39 -8.26 16.71
CA SER A 394 35.00 -8.71 16.85
C SER A 394 34.77 -10.01 16.08
N TYR A 395 34.18 -11.03 16.71
CA TYR A 395 33.99 -12.33 16.05
C TYR A 395 33.18 -12.19 14.77
N LEU A 396 32.17 -11.30 14.74
CA LEU A 396 31.41 -11.00 13.53
C LEU A 396 32.31 -10.60 12.36
N LEU A 397 33.30 -9.71 12.56
CA LEU A 397 34.23 -9.29 11.51
C LEU A 397 35.16 -10.40 11.06
N GLN A 398 35.63 -11.23 11.99
CA GLN A 398 36.52 -12.35 11.67
C GLN A 398 35.78 -13.39 10.82
N VAL A 399 34.60 -13.84 11.28
CA VAL A 399 33.86 -14.90 10.59
C VAL A 399 33.36 -14.46 9.22
N VAL A 400 32.91 -13.20 9.05
CA VAL A 400 32.49 -12.67 7.75
C VAL A 400 33.65 -12.45 6.77
N LYS A 401 34.86 -12.19 7.31
CA LYS A 401 36.11 -12.19 6.54
C LYS A 401 36.67 -13.60 6.33
N HIS A 402 35.88 -14.64 6.60
CA HIS A 402 36.22 -16.05 6.45
C HIS A 402 37.43 -16.48 7.32
N GLN A 403 37.46 -16.00 8.57
CA GLN A 403 38.39 -16.44 9.60
C GLN A 403 37.61 -17.15 10.70
N ALA A 404 37.81 -18.46 10.83
CA ALA A 404 37.16 -19.25 11.87
C ALA A 404 37.73 -18.90 13.25
N ILE A 405 36.87 -18.94 14.27
CA ILE A 405 37.25 -18.73 15.66
C ILE A 405 37.65 -20.08 16.25
N MET A 406 38.92 -20.18 16.67
CA MET A 406 39.48 -21.39 17.28
C MET A 406 39.17 -21.45 18.77
N ASN A 407 39.02 -22.66 19.31
CA ASN A 407 38.76 -22.87 20.72
C ASN A 407 39.99 -22.47 21.58
N PRO A 408 39.85 -21.57 22.57
CA PRO A 408 40.96 -21.17 23.45
C PRO A 408 41.59 -22.33 24.22
N ASP A 409 40.80 -23.34 24.59
CA ASP A 409 41.24 -24.50 25.36
C ASP A 409 41.83 -25.61 24.44
N ASN A 410 41.48 -25.58 23.15
CA ASN A 410 41.97 -26.53 22.15
C ASN A 410 42.19 -25.84 20.78
N PRO A 411 43.39 -25.31 20.50
CA PRO A 411 43.64 -24.51 19.30
C PRO A 411 43.51 -25.25 17.95
N ASN A 412 43.30 -26.57 17.97
CA ASN A 412 43.07 -27.38 16.77
C ASN A 412 41.58 -27.64 16.48
N GLU A 413 40.69 -27.09 17.31
CA GLU A 413 39.25 -27.28 17.22
C GLU A 413 38.58 -25.93 16.95
N GLU A 414 37.76 -25.87 15.90
CA GLU A 414 36.99 -24.68 15.55
C GLU A 414 35.81 -24.55 16.53
N MET A 415 35.74 -23.41 17.22
CA MET A 415 34.60 -23.05 18.06
C MET A 415 33.48 -22.44 17.21
N ILE A 416 33.83 -21.59 16.26
CA ILE A 416 32.87 -20.94 15.34
C ILE A 416 33.46 -20.99 13.94
N GLY A 417 32.72 -21.59 13.00
CA GLY A 417 33.10 -21.66 11.59
C GLY A 417 33.04 -20.31 10.87
N VAL A 418 33.43 -20.32 9.59
CA VAL A 418 33.33 -19.13 8.72
C VAL A 418 31.88 -18.86 8.30
N MET A 419 31.56 -17.58 8.07
CA MET A 419 30.22 -17.16 7.66
C MET A 419 30.29 -16.18 6.46
N PRO A 420 29.34 -16.20 5.52
CA PRO A 420 28.46 -17.32 5.20
C PRO A 420 29.28 -18.58 4.81
N PRO A 421 28.82 -19.79 5.12
CA PRO A 421 29.62 -21.01 4.95
C PRO A 421 29.95 -21.35 3.48
N ASN A 422 29.08 -20.92 2.55
CA ASN A 422 29.16 -21.33 1.15
C ASN A 422 29.76 -20.25 0.24
N LYS A 423 29.93 -19.00 0.72
CA LYS A 423 30.35 -17.86 -0.12
C LYS A 423 30.80 -16.65 0.70
N THR A 424 31.85 -15.98 0.23
CA THR A 424 32.35 -14.71 0.77
C THR A 424 31.45 -13.53 0.42
N LEU A 425 31.23 -12.62 1.36
CA LEU A 425 30.53 -11.34 1.12
C LEU A 425 31.34 -10.42 0.19
N SER A 426 30.67 -9.48 -0.48
CA SER A 426 31.34 -8.51 -1.35
C SER A 426 32.22 -7.54 -0.55
N ALA A 427 33.21 -6.94 -1.21
CA ALA A 427 34.12 -5.98 -0.58
C ALA A 427 33.36 -4.80 0.06
N ASP A 428 32.35 -4.26 -0.63
CA ASP A 428 31.56 -3.11 -0.15
C ASP A 428 30.77 -3.45 1.13
N ILE A 429 30.26 -4.69 1.23
CA ILE A 429 29.56 -5.17 2.44
C ILE A 429 30.55 -5.31 3.59
N LEU A 430 31.73 -5.89 3.34
CA LEU A 430 32.77 -6.04 4.34
C LEU A 430 33.30 -4.68 4.83
N ASP A 431 33.42 -3.69 3.94
CA ASP A 431 33.79 -2.32 4.27
C ASP A 431 32.73 -1.66 5.15
N ALA A 432 31.45 -1.75 4.78
CA ALA A 432 30.34 -1.22 5.58
C ALA A 432 30.32 -1.82 7.01
N LEU A 433 30.40 -3.14 7.14
CA LEU A 433 30.45 -3.82 8.44
C LEU A 433 31.69 -3.41 9.25
N THR A 434 32.85 -3.32 8.62
CA THR A 434 34.10 -2.93 9.28
C THR A 434 34.02 -1.50 9.79
N ARG A 435 33.59 -0.54 8.95
CA ARG A 435 33.44 0.87 9.36
C ARG A 435 32.39 1.04 10.46
N TRP A 436 31.28 0.32 10.38
CA TRP A 436 30.24 0.38 11.41
C TRP A 436 30.76 -0.03 12.78
N ILE A 437 31.44 -1.19 12.87
CA ILE A 437 31.99 -1.71 14.13
C ILE A 437 33.09 -0.82 14.67
N LEU A 438 34.00 -0.37 13.80
CA LEU A 438 35.12 0.49 14.19
C LEU A 438 34.68 1.87 14.71
N ASN A 439 33.51 2.36 14.29
CA ASN A 439 32.98 3.65 14.73
C ASN A 439 31.91 3.52 15.83
N GLY A 440 31.87 2.39 16.54
CA GLY A 440 31.00 2.23 17.71
C GLY A 440 29.54 1.93 17.39
N MET A 441 29.27 1.44 16.18
CA MET A 441 27.99 0.85 15.77
C MET A 441 26.79 1.80 15.88
N PRO A 442 26.83 3.01 15.30
CA PRO A 442 25.69 3.93 15.38
C PRO A 442 24.41 3.29 14.82
N GLN A 443 23.31 3.46 15.53
CA GLN A 443 22.02 2.89 15.12
C GLN A 443 21.38 3.73 14.02
N THR A 444 21.18 5.02 14.28
CA THR A 444 20.45 5.92 13.38
C THR A 444 21.37 6.63 12.39
N ALA A 445 20.80 7.16 11.31
CA ALA A 445 21.55 7.99 10.36
C ALA A 445 22.10 9.29 11.00
N GLU A 446 21.40 9.84 12.00
CA GLU A 446 21.85 11.04 12.72
C GLU A 446 23.09 10.74 13.57
N ASP A 447 23.10 9.62 14.29
CA ASP A 447 24.25 9.17 15.09
C ASP A 447 25.48 8.95 14.21
N ALA A 448 25.30 8.33 13.05
CA ALA A 448 26.38 8.05 12.11
C ALA A 448 26.91 9.32 11.43
N ALA A 449 26.03 10.26 11.10
CA ALA A 449 26.43 11.56 10.54
C ALA A 449 27.30 12.37 11.51
N ALA A 450 27.04 12.29 12.82
CA ALA A 450 27.84 12.97 13.85
C ALA A 450 29.28 12.43 13.96
N LEU A 451 29.50 11.18 13.55
CA LEU A 451 30.80 10.49 13.58
C LEU A 451 31.54 10.58 12.24
N SER A 452 30.84 10.93 11.17
CA SER A 452 31.39 11.03 9.83
C SER A 452 32.32 12.24 9.70
N THR A 453 33.47 12.05 9.05
CA THR A 453 34.37 13.16 8.72
C THR A 453 34.03 13.75 7.36
N PRO A 454 34.01 15.08 7.18
CA PRO A 454 33.77 15.67 5.86
C PRO A 454 34.84 15.19 4.87
N ALA A 455 34.42 14.77 3.67
CA ALA A 455 35.35 14.51 2.58
C ALA A 455 36.21 15.77 2.30
N PRO A 456 37.51 15.63 2.04
CA PRO A 456 38.43 16.75 1.85
C PRO A 456 38.15 17.61 0.61
#